data_AF-A0AAV9RJ91-F1
#
_entry.id   AF-A0AAV9RJ91-F1
#
_cell.length_a   1.000
_cell.length_b   1.000
_cell.length_c   1.000
_cell.angle_alpha   90.00
_cell.angle_beta   90.00
_cell.angle_gamma   90.00
#
_symmetry.space_group_name_H-M   'P 1'
#
loop_
_entity.id
_entity.type
_entity.pdbx_description
1 polymer ?
#
loop_
_entity_poly.entity_id
_entity_poly.type
_entity_poly.pdbx_seq_one_letter_code
_entity_poly.pdbx_strand_id
1 'polypeptide(L)'
;MLLTIRKQLRNHPALIPLFFFIGGGATMSLLYLARLGLRNPDVSWDRKNNPEPWNKLSPNYQYKTLVWNSTVHQWLSPAPSAYSLQAPDVKLRS
;
A
#
# COMPACT_ATOMS: atom_id res chain seq x y z
N MET A 1 15.03 -3.24 32.24
CA MET A 1 13.80 -2.65 31.68
C MET A 1 12.78 -3.71 31.25
N LEU A 2 13.09 -4.59 30.30
CA LEU A 2 12.16 -5.65 29.84
C LEU A 2 11.68 -6.62 30.95
N LEU A 3 12.57 -6.99 31.88
CA LEU A 3 12.20 -7.85 33.01
C LEU A 3 11.21 -7.17 33.96
N THR A 4 11.31 -5.85 34.15
CA THR A 4 10.40 -5.05 34.97
C THR A 4 9.01 -5.02 34.35
N ILE A 5 8.92 -4.83 33.02
CA ILE A 5 7.66 -4.86 32.26
C ILE A 5 7.00 -6.24 32.35
N ARG A 6 7.79 -7.33 32.21
CA ARG A 6 7.26 -8.70 32.36
C ARG A 6 6.75 -8.99 33.78
N LYS A 7 7.36 -8.38 34.80
CA LYS A 7 6.91 -8.50 36.20
C LYS A 7 5.61 -7.72 36.42
N GLN A 8 5.48 -6.54 35.82
CA GLN A 8 4.27 -5.71 35.83
C GLN A 8 3.10 -6.40 35.11
N LEU A 9 3.33 -7.01 33.94
CA LEU A 9 2.29 -7.74 33.20
C LEU A 9 1.71 -8.95 33.96
N ARG A 10 2.53 -9.61 34.79
CA ARG A 10 2.09 -10.74 35.62
C ARG A 10 1.35 -10.31 36.88
N ASN A 11 1.73 -9.18 37.47
CA ASN A 11 1.12 -8.68 38.70
C ASN A 11 -0.19 -7.92 38.43
N HIS A 12 -0.39 -7.39 37.23
CA HIS A 12 -1.57 -6.64 36.84
C HIS A 12 -2.07 -7.07 35.45
N PRO A 13 -2.99 -8.06 35.37
CA PRO A 13 -3.45 -8.61 34.08
C PRO A 13 -4.24 -7.60 33.23
N ALA A 14 -4.76 -6.52 33.83
CA ALA A 14 -5.45 -5.44 33.13
C ALA A 14 -4.55 -4.68 32.13
N LEU A 15 -3.21 -4.77 32.24
CA LEU A 15 -2.30 -4.11 31.29
C LEU A 15 -2.12 -4.91 29.98
N ILE A 16 -2.45 -6.20 29.96
CA ILE A 16 -2.31 -7.06 28.77
C ILE A 16 -3.09 -6.50 27.56
N PRO A 17 -4.40 -6.18 27.66
CA PRO A 17 -5.14 -5.62 26.52
C PRO A 17 -4.60 -4.26 26.08
N LEU A 18 -4.12 -3.43 27.01
CA LEU A 18 -3.54 -2.12 26.68
C LEU A 18 -2.27 -2.27 25.81
N PHE A 19 -1.33 -3.11 26.24
CA PHE A 19 -0.12 -3.37 25.44
C PHE A 19 -0.42 -4.07 24.12
N PHE A 20 -1.46 -4.88 24.06
CA PHE A 20 -1.91 -5.50 22.81
C PHE A 20 -2.35 -4.46 21.78
N PHE A 21 -3.20 -3.50 22.16
CA PHE A 21 -3.64 -2.46 21.23
C PHE A 21 -2.52 -1.50 20.83
N ILE A 22 -1.63 -1.14 21.76
CA ILE A 22 -0.49 -0.26 21.46
C ILE A 22 0.51 -0.97 20.54
N GLY A 23 0.91 -2.20 20.89
CA GLY A 23 1.85 -2.99 20.10
C GLY A 23 1.26 -3.37 18.75
N GLY A 24 -0.01 -3.79 18.74
CA GLY A 24 -0.77 -4.08 17.53
C GLY A 24 -0.90 -2.87 16.61
N GLY A 25 -1.27 -1.71 17.15
CA GLY A 25 -1.38 -0.46 16.39
C GLY A 25 -0.04 0.00 15.82
N ALA A 26 1.04 -0.05 16.60
CA ALA A 26 2.38 0.31 16.13
C ALA A 26 2.88 -0.64 15.03
N THR A 27 2.69 -1.95 15.21
CA THR A 27 3.07 -2.97 14.22
C THR A 27 2.26 -2.80 12.94
N MET A 28 0.95 -2.60 13.05
CA MET A 28 0.05 -2.42 11.91
C MET A 28 0.35 -1.14 11.14
N SER A 29 0.69 -0.05 11.83
CA SER A 29 1.14 1.21 11.21
C SER A 29 2.42 1.00 10.40
N LEU A 30 3.43 0.36 11.00
CA LEU A 30 4.69 0.05 10.31
C LEU A 30 4.47 -0.86 9.09
N LEU A 31 3.66 -1.91 9.23
CA LEU A 31 3.34 -2.80 8.12
C LEU A 31 2.62 -2.08 6.99
N TYR A 32 1.70 -1.18 7.31
CA TYR A 32 1.00 -0.38 6.30
C TYR A 32 1.94 0.58 5.56
N LEU A 33 2.82 1.27 6.28
CA LEU A 33 3.87 2.11 5.68
C LEU A 33 4.81 1.30 4.80
N ALA A 34 5.27 0.13 5.26
CA ALA A 34 6.14 -0.75 4.48
C ALA A 34 5.45 -1.22 3.19
N ARG A 35 4.17 -1.60 3.25
CA ARG A 35 3.38 -1.90 2.06
C ARG A 35 3.33 -0.71 1.12
N LEU A 36 3.02 0.50 1.63
CA LEU A 36 2.87 1.69 0.80
C LEU A 36 4.19 2.01 0.10
N GLY A 37 5.30 1.95 0.82
CA GLY A 37 6.63 2.15 0.23
C GLY A 37 6.95 1.13 -0.85
N LEU A 38 6.73 -0.16 -0.59
CA LEU A 38 7.21 -1.24 -1.47
C LEU A 38 6.30 -1.56 -2.66
N ARG A 39 4.99 -1.34 -2.52
CA ARG A 39 3.98 -1.81 -3.51
C ARG A 39 3.20 -0.68 -4.18
N ASN A 40 3.44 0.59 -3.82
CA ASN A 40 2.83 1.69 -4.56
C ASN A 40 3.58 1.93 -5.88
N PRO A 41 2.87 2.08 -7.00
CA PRO A 41 3.48 2.41 -8.29
C PRO A 41 4.05 3.83 -8.33
N ASP A 42 3.73 4.70 -7.37
CA ASP A 42 4.29 6.05 -7.29
C ASP A 42 5.68 6.09 -6.62
N VAL A 43 6.12 4.97 -6.03
CA VAL A 43 7.40 4.85 -5.33
C VAL A 43 8.30 3.87 -6.08
N SER A 44 9.36 4.38 -6.70
CA SER A 44 10.38 3.55 -7.35
C SER A 44 11.65 3.46 -6.51
N TRP A 45 11.93 2.25 -6.01
CA TRP A 45 13.20 1.91 -5.36
C TRP A 45 14.29 1.55 -6.38
N ASP A 46 13.90 1.09 -7.56
CA ASP A 46 14.80 0.67 -8.63
C ASP A 46 14.85 1.73 -9.74
N ARG A 47 15.70 2.73 -9.53
CA ARG A 47 15.84 3.86 -10.44
C ARG A 47 16.60 3.53 -11.74
N LYS A 48 17.20 2.34 -11.86
CA LYS A 48 18.10 2.00 -12.99
C LYS A 48 17.49 0.97 -13.95
N ASN A 49 16.82 -0.06 -13.44
CA ASN A 49 16.25 -1.13 -14.27
C ASN A 49 14.72 -1.01 -14.39
N ASN A 50 14.07 -0.17 -13.56
CA ASN A 50 12.65 0.12 -13.68
C ASN A 50 12.33 1.56 -13.26
N PRO A 51 12.90 2.56 -13.96
CA PRO A 51 12.69 3.97 -13.63
C PRO A 51 11.21 4.36 -13.67
N GLU A 52 10.43 3.65 -14.47
CA GLU A 52 9.00 3.80 -14.66
C GLU A 52 8.26 2.59 -14.05
N PRO A 53 7.93 2.64 -12.75
CA PRO A 53 7.30 1.52 -12.03
C PRO A 53 6.03 0.98 -12.69
N TRP A 54 5.28 1.82 -13.41
CA TRP A 54 4.07 1.46 -14.16
C TRP A 54 4.30 0.50 -15.34
N ASN A 55 5.50 0.41 -15.91
CA ASN A 55 5.76 -0.46 -17.06
C ASN A 55 5.67 -1.95 -16.74
N LYS A 56 5.73 -2.33 -15.45
CA LYS A 56 5.59 -3.72 -14.99
C LYS A 56 4.20 -4.04 -14.41
N LEU A 57 3.29 -3.07 -14.36
CA LEU A 57 1.95 -3.28 -13.85
C LEU A 57 1.07 -3.93 -14.92
N SER A 58 0.35 -4.98 -14.56
CA SER A 58 -0.68 -5.55 -15.43
C SER A 58 -1.81 -4.53 -15.64
N PRO A 59 -2.44 -4.46 -16.82
CA PRO A 59 -3.60 -3.60 -17.05
C PRO A 59 -4.77 -3.84 -16.07
N ASN A 60 -4.84 -5.03 -15.47
CA ASN A 60 -5.83 -5.40 -14.47
C ASN A 60 -5.34 -5.23 -13.01
N TYR A 61 -4.20 -4.58 -12.79
CA TYR A 61 -3.61 -4.44 -11.46
C TYR A 61 -4.36 -3.39 -10.63
N GLN A 62 -5.14 -3.87 -9.66
CA GLN A 62 -5.78 -3.02 -8.66
C GLN A 62 -4.78 -2.68 -7.55
N TYR A 63 -4.19 -1.50 -7.61
CA TYR A 63 -3.24 -1.04 -6.59
C TYR A 63 -3.93 -0.57 -5.29
N LYS A 64 -5.22 -0.19 -5.36
CA LYS A 64 -6.05 0.23 -4.23
C LYS A 64 -6.61 -1.00 -3.52
N THR A 65 -6.06 -1.32 -2.36
CA THR A 65 -6.64 -2.36 -1.48
C THR A 65 -7.74 -1.73 -0.64
N LEU A 66 -8.84 -2.46 -0.41
CA LEU A 66 -10.07 -2.02 0.27
C LEU A 66 -11.09 -1.36 -0.66
N VAL A 67 -11.18 -1.85 -1.89
CA VAL A 67 -12.32 -1.58 -2.76
C VAL A 67 -13.39 -2.62 -2.45
N TRP A 68 -14.41 -2.25 -1.67
CA TRP A 68 -15.56 -3.12 -1.39
C TRP A 68 -16.43 -3.33 -2.63
N ASN A 69 -16.56 -2.29 -3.46
CA ASN A 69 -17.30 -2.34 -4.71
C ASN A 69 -16.38 -2.01 -5.89
N SER A 70 -15.95 -3.04 -6.63
CA SER A 70 -15.04 -2.89 -7.77
C SER A 70 -15.66 -2.05 -8.89
N THR A 71 -16.98 -2.09 -9.08
CA THR A 71 -17.65 -1.33 -10.14
C THR A 71 -17.65 0.18 -9.88
N VAL A 72 -17.91 0.65 -8.65
CA VAL A 72 -17.89 2.10 -8.35
C VAL A 72 -16.50 2.72 -8.55
N HIS A 73 -15.43 1.98 -8.25
CA HIS A 73 -14.07 2.44 -8.51
C HIS A 73 -13.72 2.48 -10.00
N GLN A 74 -14.29 1.58 -10.80
CA GLN A 74 -14.12 1.59 -12.25
C GLN A 74 -14.74 2.84 -12.91
N TRP A 75 -15.75 3.45 -12.28
CA TRP A 75 -16.37 4.71 -12.73
C TRP A 75 -15.59 5.96 -12.30
N LEU A 76 -15.06 6.01 -11.06
CA LEU A 76 -14.27 7.15 -10.58
C LEU A 76 -12.81 7.14 -11.04
N SER A 77 -12.29 5.99 -11.45
CA SER A 77 -10.92 5.82 -11.95
C SER A 77 -10.90 4.64 -12.92
N PRO A 78 -11.28 4.85 -14.19
CA PRO A 78 -11.26 3.77 -15.17
C PRO A 78 -9.86 3.18 -15.28
N ALA A 79 -9.80 1.85 -15.44
CA ALA A 79 -8.57 1.09 -15.50
C ALA A 79 -7.60 1.66 -16.55
N PRO A 80 -6.29 1.44 -16.39
CA PRO A 80 -5.29 1.97 -17.30
C PRO A 80 -5.49 1.71 -18.78
N SER A 81 -6.13 0.61 -19.10
CA SER A 81 -6.49 0.25 -20.47
C SER A 81 -7.41 1.25 -21.17
N ALA A 82 -8.14 2.10 -20.43
CA ALA A 82 -9.03 3.10 -21.03
C ALA A 82 -8.26 4.29 -21.64
N TYR A 83 -7.10 4.66 -21.10
CA TYR A 83 -6.30 5.76 -21.63
C TYR A 83 -5.37 5.36 -22.78
N SER A 84 -5.00 4.08 -22.90
CA SER A 84 -4.25 3.58 -24.06
C SER A 84 -5.07 3.55 -25.36
N LEU A 85 -6.41 3.63 -25.27
CA LEU A 85 -7.31 3.69 -26.43
C LEU A 85 -7.68 5.14 -26.80
N GLN A 86 -7.23 6.13 -26.03
CA GLN A 86 -7.65 7.53 -26.15
C GLN A 86 -6.48 8.51 -26.27
N ALA A 87 -5.26 8.02 -26.44
CA ALA A 87 -4.20 8.85 -27.00
C ALA A 87 -4.57 9.11 -28.48
N PRO A 88 -4.96 10.34 -28.88
CA PRO A 88 -4.92 10.66 -30.30
C PRO A 88 -3.49 10.39 -30.76
N ASP A 89 -3.32 9.66 -31.85
CA ASP A 89 -2.05 9.42 -32.53
C ASP A 89 -1.36 10.75 -32.85
N VAL A 90 -0.69 11.36 -31.86
CA VAL A 90 0.32 12.37 -32.10
C VAL A 90 1.56 11.60 -32.47
N LYS A 91 1.53 11.04 -33.69
CA LYS A 91 2.73 10.88 -34.48
C LYS A 91 3.41 12.24 -34.45
N LEU A 92 4.49 12.32 -33.68
CA LEU A 92 5.47 13.38 -33.76
C LEU A 92 5.74 13.64 -35.23
N ARG A 93 5.26 14.79 -35.68
CA ARG A 93 5.55 15.36 -37.00
C ARG A 93 7.05 15.61 -37.05
N SER A 94 7.68 15.04 -38.09
CA SER A 94 9.00 15.31 -38.70
C SER A 94 9.96 16.22 -37.93
#